data_AF-A0A1C3NVZ9-F1
#
_entry.id   AF-A0A1C3NVZ9-F1
#
_cell.length_a   1.000
_cell.length_b   1.000
_cell.length_c   1.000
_cell.angle_alpha   90.00
_cell.angle_beta   90.00
_cell.angle_gamma   90.00
#
_symmetry.space_group_name_H-M   'P 1'
#
loop_
_entity.id
_entity.type
_entity.pdbx_description
1 polymer ?
#
loop_
_entity_poly.entity_id
_entity_poly.type
_entity_poly.pdbx_seq_one_letter_code
_entity_poly.pdbx_strand_id
1 'polypeptide(L)'
;MTPGSRAQVVSSFTVVKGAMINEAYSVFKCWDFALSKRENLDRLRADNSIGARSLTWLHEVAKVLNRRFEPDTRDRPLVTLAQDGCPLDAWKPLLLWHMTRDEFLVRDFLQNWLFPASESRARVRADDVVAYLAGIGERGAVTKHTWSETTTKRVAVGLLKIAADFGLLRGRAAKEFTTYHLPEPSFLYLLHAFRDEASSPGRIIGSADWRLFLMSPADVEAELLRLHQYRRLSYHVAGSIVELSLPCSDAASYAKMMVP
;
A
#
# COMPACT_ATOMS: atom_id res chain seq x y z
N MET A 1 23.49 11.04 -6.34
CA MET A 1 23.47 9.57 -6.30
C MET A 1 22.04 9.13 -6.10
N THR A 2 21.40 8.55 -7.11
CA THR A 2 20.09 7.91 -6.96
C THR A 2 20.26 6.79 -5.94
N PRO A 3 19.57 6.79 -4.80
CA PRO A 3 19.63 5.65 -3.89
C PRO A 3 19.22 4.40 -4.66
N GLY A 4 20.01 3.33 -4.58
CA GLY A 4 19.65 2.05 -5.21
C GLY A 4 18.24 1.62 -4.82
N SER A 5 17.52 0.99 -5.76
CA SER A 5 16.15 0.55 -5.56
C SER A 5 16.03 -0.26 -4.27
N ARG A 6 15.22 0.23 -3.32
CA ARG A 6 14.94 -0.45 -2.05
C ARG A 6 13.81 -1.46 -2.17
N ALA A 7 13.23 -1.58 -3.36
CA ALA A 7 12.07 -2.40 -3.64
C ALA A 7 12.25 -3.89 -3.33
N GLN A 8 13.49 -4.36 -3.12
CA GLN A 8 13.84 -5.75 -2.75
C GLN A 8 14.49 -5.87 -1.36
N VAL A 9 14.81 -4.75 -0.70
CA VAL A 9 15.48 -4.76 0.61
C VAL A 9 14.45 -4.98 1.69
N VAL A 10 14.64 -5.98 2.54
CA VAL A 10 13.71 -6.27 3.62
C VAL A 10 14.07 -5.51 4.90
N SER A 11 13.06 -5.02 5.61
CA SER A 11 13.19 -4.41 6.94
C SER A 11 12.20 -5.04 7.91
N SER A 12 12.72 -5.85 8.83
CA SER A 12 11.95 -6.36 9.96
C SER A 12 11.46 -5.22 10.85
N PHE A 13 12.26 -4.15 10.99
CA PHE A 13 11.93 -2.98 11.81
C PHE A 13 10.60 -2.35 11.38
N THR A 14 10.46 -1.96 10.11
CA THR A 14 9.24 -1.30 9.59
C THR A 14 8.02 -2.19 9.71
N VAL A 15 8.14 -3.48 9.38
CA VAL A 15 7.04 -4.45 9.47
C VAL A 15 6.56 -4.61 10.92
N VAL A 16 7.48 -4.71 11.87
CA VAL A 16 7.15 -4.83 13.30
C VAL A 16 6.48 -3.57 13.85
N LYS A 17 6.76 -2.39 13.28
CA LYS A 17 6.08 -1.15 13.69
C LYS A 17 4.65 -1.04 13.15
N GLY A 18 4.34 -1.74 12.06
CA GLY A 18 3.00 -1.75 11.47
C GLY A 18 2.80 -0.67 10.41
N ALA A 19 1.53 -0.40 10.04
CA ALA A 19 1.20 0.43 8.89
C ALA A 19 1.40 1.95 9.13
N MET A 20 1.30 2.42 10.38
CA MET A 20 1.41 3.85 10.75
C MET A 20 0.47 4.77 9.95
N ILE A 21 -0.79 4.34 9.77
CA ILE A 21 -1.76 5.00 8.87
C ILE A 21 -2.05 6.44 9.34
N ASN A 22 -2.44 6.60 10.60
CA ASN A 22 -2.81 7.91 11.14
C ASN A 22 -1.61 8.84 11.25
N GLU A 23 -0.44 8.29 11.60
CA GLU A 23 0.81 9.04 11.66
C GLU A 23 1.19 9.52 10.26
N ALA A 24 1.20 8.65 9.25
CA ALA A 24 1.52 9.02 7.88
C ALA A 24 0.55 10.09 7.34
N TYR A 25 -0.76 9.92 7.55
CA TYR A 25 -1.76 10.90 7.16
C TYR A 25 -1.50 12.28 7.80
N SER A 26 -1.23 12.29 9.11
CA SER A 26 -0.98 13.53 9.87
C SER A 26 0.33 14.20 9.45
N VAL A 27 1.39 13.44 9.21
CA VAL A 27 2.65 14.00 8.69
C VAL A 27 2.45 14.61 7.31
N PHE A 28 1.74 13.92 6.41
CA PHE A 28 1.53 14.38 5.05
C PHE A 28 0.63 15.62 4.96
N LYS A 29 -0.36 15.73 5.85
CA LYS A 29 -1.18 16.95 5.96
C LYS A 29 -0.36 18.21 6.28
N CYS A 30 0.78 18.05 6.96
CA CYS A 30 1.69 19.13 7.30
C CYS A 30 2.98 19.16 6.45
N TRP A 31 3.06 18.35 5.39
CA TRP A 31 4.23 18.29 4.53
C TRP A 31 4.42 19.63 3.80
N ASP A 32 5.66 20.11 3.74
CA ASP A 32 6.01 21.32 3.01
C ASP A 32 6.88 20.97 1.81
N PHE A 33 6.35 21.15 0.60
CA PHE A 33 7.07 20.87 -0.65
C PHE A 33 8.18 21.88 -0.97
N ALA A 34 8.27 23.00 -0.24
CA ALA A 34 9.41 23.92 -0.34
C ALA A 34 10.63 23.41 0.44
N LEU A 35 10.42 22.46 1.36
CA LEU A 35 11.48 21.83 2.16
C LEU A 35 11.85 20.47 1.57
N SER A 36 13.09 20.04 1.78
CA SER A 36 13.50 18.68 1.45
C SER A 36 12.81 17.64 2.35
N LYS A 37 12.73 16.38 1.89
CA LYS A 37 12.31 15.25 2.72
C LYS A 37 12.99 15.20 4.09
N ARG A 38 14.29 15.48 4.14
CA ARG A 38 15.05 15.47 5.40
C ARG A 38 14.58 16.58 6.34
N GLU A 39 14.44 17.80 5.83
CA GLU A 39 14.00 18.96 6.61
C GLU A 39 12.57 18.77 7.15
N ASN A 40 11.65 18.24 6.34
CA ASN A 40 10.31 17.88 6.81
C ASN A 40 10.34 16.86 7.97
N LEU A 41 11.20 15.83 7.87
CA LEU A 41 11.31 14.82 8.91
C LEU A 41 12.03 15.31 10.18
N ASP A 42 12.96 16.26 10.04
CA ASP A 42 13.60 16.92 11.17
C ASP A 42 12.60 17.86 11.87
N ARG A 43 11.81 18.61 11.10
CA ARG A 43 10.71 19.44 11.60
C ARG A 43 9.65 18.61 12.35
N LEU A 44 9.26 17.46 11.83
CA LEU A 44 8.36 16.52 12.52
C LEU A 44 8.86 16.18 13.94
N ARG A 45 10.18 15.99 14.10
CA ARG A 45 10.78 15.64 15.41
C ARG A 45 10.85 16.84 16.34
N ALA A 46 11.08 18.04 15.80
CA ALA A 46 11.16 19.28 16.58
C ALA A 46 9.78 19.76 17.03
N ASP A 47 8.82 19.80 16.11
CA ASP A 47 7.52 20.43 16.32
C ASP A 47 6.48 19.46 16.89
N ASN A 48 6.71 18.14 16.78
CA ASN A 48 5.76 17.09 17.14
C ASN A 48 4.36 17.32 16.51
N SER A 49 4.32 17.65 15.22
CA SER A 49 3.08 18.02 14.50
C SER A 49 1.98 16.95 14.52
N ILE A 50 2.31 15.71 14.88
CA ILE A 50 1.38 14.59 14.99
C ILE A 50 0.91 14.29 16.43
N GLY A 51 1.33 15.09 17.42
CA GLY A 51 0.91 14.89 18.82
C GLY A 51 1.39 13.57 19.45
N ALA A 52 2.57 13.08 19.04
CA ALA A 52 3.16 11.87 19.60
C ALA A 52 3.45 12.04 21.10
N ARG A 53 3.25 10.96 21.86
CA ARG A 53 3.47 10.92 23.32
C ARG A 53 4.94 10.76 23.73
N SER A 54 5.84 10.51 22.79
CA SER A 54 7.25 10.23 23.07
C SER A 54 8.13 10.65 21.89
N LEU A 55 9.30 11.23 22.21
CA LEU A 55 10.35 11.53 21.24
C LEU A 55 10.86 10.27 20.54
N THR A 56 10.93 9.14 21.25
CA THR A 56 11.30 7.86 20.65
C THR A 56 10.29 7.47 19.56
N TRP A 57 8.99 7.67 19.80
CA TRP A 57 7.97 7.38 18.78
C TRP A 57 8.13 8.28 17.55
N LEU A 58 8.40 9.58 17.73
CA LEU A 58 8.67 10.49 16.61
C LEU A 58 9.87 10.05 15.77
N HIS A 59 10.96 9.63 16.40
CA HIS A 59 12.12 9.10 15.71
C HIS A 59 11.76 7.85 14.88
N GLU A 60 10.94 6.96 15.43
CA GLU A 60 10.50 5.77 14.72
C GLU A 60 9.57 6.09 13.55
N VAL A 61 8.57 6.96 13.75
CA VAL A 61 7.69 7.44 12.66
C VAL A 61 8.53 8.04 11.54
N ALA A 62 9.42 8.99 11.85
CA ALA A 62 10.28 9.63 10.86
C ALA A 62 11.15 8.60 10.11
N LYS A 63 11.68 7.60 10.81
CA LYS A 63 12.49 6.53 10.21
C LYS A 63 11.67 5.61 9.29
N VAL A 64 10.45 5.27 9.68
CA VAL A 64 9.54 4.47 8.85
C VAL A 64 9.15 5.25 7.59
N LEU A 65 8.73 6.51 7.73
CA LEU A 65 8.30 7.34 6.60
C LEU A 65 9.45 7.61 5.62
N ASN A 66 10.65 7.93 6.11
CA ASN A 66 11.85 8.10 5.29
C ASN A 66 12.14 6.88 4.41
N ARG A 67 11.81 5.68 4.91
CA ARG A 67 12.06 4.43 4.21
C ARG A 67 10.96 4.08 3.20
N ARG A 68 9.71 4.36 3.51
CA ARG A 68 8.54 3.93 2.73
C ARG A 68 8.20 4.85 1.58
N PHE A 69 8.56 6.13 1.68
CA PHE A 69 8.03 7.16 0.80
C PHE A 69 9.11 8.08 0.24
N GLU A 70 8.82 8.56 -0.96
CA GLU A 70 9.43 9.67 -1.67
C GLU A 70 8.35 10.74 -1.96
N PRO A 71 7.91 11.50 -0.92
CA PRO A 71 6.83 12.50 -1.00
C PRO A 71 6.99 13.54 -2.10
N ASP A 72 8.22 13.92 -2.40
CA ASP A 72 8.51 14.98 -3.35
C ASP A 72 8.43 14.51 -4.82
N THR A 73 8.25 13.21 -5.04
CA THR A 73 8.18 12.60 -6.38
C THR A 73 6.95 11.70 -6.53
N ARG A 74 7.14 10.38 -6.57
CA ARG A 74 6.12 9.39 -6.91
C ARG A 74 4.98 9.27 -5.88
N ASP A 75 5.20 9.75 -4.66
CA ASP A 75 4.19 9.73 -3.59
C ASP A 75 3.53 11.10 -3.38
N ARG A 76 3.87 12.10 -4.20
CA ARG A 76 3.29 13.45 -4.14
C ARG A 76 1.75 13.44 -4.16
N PRO A 77 1.05 12.68 -5.03
CA PRO A 77 -0.41 12.69 -5.03
C PRO A 77 -1.00 12.19 -3.69
N LEU A 78 -0.37 11.21 -3.05
CA LEU A 78 -0.79 10.71 -1.73
C LEU A 78 -0.68 11.80 -0.65
N VAL A 79 0.37 12.62 -0.73
CA VAL A 79 0.57 13.76 0.18
C VAL A 79 -0.46 14.86 -0.07
N THR A 80 -0.66 15.25 -1.33
CA THR A 80 -1.66 16.25 -1.72
C THR A 80 -3.06 15.85 -1.25
N LEU A 81 -3.46 14.59 -1.44
CA LEU A 81 -4.73 14.09 -0.92
C LEU A 81 -4.87 14.25 0.60
N ALA A 82 -3.80 14.02 1.38
CA ALA A 82 -3.85 14.22 2.83
C ALA A 82 -3.94 15.71 3.22
N GLN A 83 -3.26 16.59 2.48
CA GLN A 83 -3.33 18.06 2.68
C GLN A 83 -4.73 18.59 2.39
N ASP A 84 -5.33 18.12 1.31
CA ASP A 84 -6.68 18.52 0.88
C ASP A 84 -7.77 17.93 1.80
N GLY A 85 -7.42 16.97 2.68
CA GLY A 85 -8.34 16.40 3.65
C GLY A 85 -9.15 15.21 3.11
N CYS A 86 -8.58 14.46 2.16
CA CYS A 86 -9.17 13.23 1.65
C CYS A 86 -9.58 12.29 2.80
N PRO A 87 -10.83 11.80 2.84
CA PRO A 87 -11.28 10.86 3.86
C PRO A 87 -10.36 9.64 4.01
N LEU A 88 -10.13 9.23 5.26
CA LEU A 88 -9.18 8.14 5.56
C LEU A 88 -9.55 6.81 4.91
N ASP A 89 -10.85 6.53 4.73
CA ASP A 89 -11.33 5.33 4.05
C ASP A 89 -10.92 5.29 2.57
N ALA A 90 -10.98 6.42 1.86
CA ALA A 90 -10.51 6.54 0.47
C ALA A 90 -8.98 6.65 0.37
N TRP A 91 -8.32 7.30 1.34
CA TRP A 91 -6.88 7.52 1.33
C TRP A 91 -6.06 6.28 1.72
N LYS A 92 -6.55 5.50 2.68
CA LYS A 92 -5.84 4.35 3.25
C LYS A 92 -5.51 3.24 2.23
N PRO A 93 -6.38 2.85 1.30
CA PRO A 93 -5.99 1.91 0.24
C PRO A 93 -4.84 2.43 -0.63
N LEU A 94 -4.79 3.74 -0.87
CA LEU A 94 -3.71 4.37 -1.63
C LEU A 94 -2.40 4.32 -0.86
N LEU A 95 -2.44 4.61 0.45
CA LEU A 95 -1.29 4.43 1.33
C LEU A 95 -0.72 3.01 1.21
N LEU A 96 -1.58 1.97 1.20
CA LEU A 96 -1.13 0.58 1.05
C LEU A 96 -0.33 0.38 -0.23
N TRP A 97 -0.87 0.81 -1.37
CA TRP A 97 -0.17 0.66 -2.64
C TRP A 97 1.16 1.43 -2.63
N HIS A 98 1.14 2.72 -2.28
CA HIS A 98 2.34 3.55 -2.23
C HIS A 98 3.42 2.98 -1.30
N MET A 99 3.06 2.54 -0.08
CA MET A 99 4.05 1.99 0.86
C MET A 99 4.67 0.67 0.36
N THR A 100 3.89 -0.14 -0.37
CA THR A 100 4.37 -1.44 -0.85
C THR A 100 5.42 -1.30 -1.93
N ARG A 101 5.59 -0.13 -2.57
CA ARG A 101 6.65 0.10 -3.59
C ARG A 101 8.06 -0.09 -3.00
N ASP A 102 8.28 0.32 -1.75
CA ASP A 102 9.54 0.14 -1.02
C ASP A 102 9.50 -0.91 0.10
N GLU A 103 8.33 -1.47 0.40
CA GLU A 103 8.16 -2.53 1.40
C GLU A 103 7.98 -3.90 0.72
N PHE A 104 9.09 -4.43 0.18
CA PHE A 104 9.12 -5.75 -0.48
C PHE A 104 8.34 -6.81 0.28
N LEU A 105 8.60 -6.95 1.58
CA LEU A 105 8.03 -8.03 2.38
C LEU A 105 6.52 -7.90 2.55
N VAL A 106 6.02 -6.67 2.65
CA VAL A 106 4.57 -6.43 2.73
C VAL A 106 3.93 -6.76 1.39
N ARG A 107 4.55 -6.32 0.28
CA ARG A 107 4.07 -6.60 -1.08
C ARG A 107 4.04 -8.11 -1.37
N ASP A 108 5.15 -8.80 -1.15
CA ASP A 108 5.29 -10.25 -1.36
C ASP A 108 4.28 -11.03 -0.50
N PHE A 109 4.20 -10.70 0.78
CA PHE A 109 3.23 -11.33 1.68
C PHE A 109 1.79 -11.16 1.19
N LEU A 110 1.38 -9.95 0.81
CA LEU A 110 0.00 -9.71 0.38
C LEU A 110 -0.31 -10.42 -0.94
N GLN A 111 0.57 -10.29 -1.93
CA GLN A 111 0.35 -10.79 -3.28
C GLN A 111 0.52 -12.31 -3.42
N ASN A 112 1.54 -12.87 -2.75
CA ASN A 112 2.01 -14.23 -2.99
C ASN A 112 1.67 -15.20 -1.84
N TRP A 113 1.15 -14.69 -0.73
CA TRP A 113 0.71 -15.55 0.38
C TRP A 113 -0.70 -15.27 0.83
N LEU A 114 -1.03 -14.02 1.16
CA LEU A 114 -2.32 -13.67 1.74
C LEU A 114 -3.46 -13.85 0.74
N PHE A 115 -3.27 -13.39 -0.51
CA PHE A 115 -4.27 -13.57 -1.57
C PHE A 115 -4.53 -15.05 -1.90
N PRO A 116 -3.53 -15.91 -2.18
CA PRO A 116 -3.79 -17.35 -2.36
C PRO A 116 -4.40 -18.01 -1.11
N ALA A 117 -4.03 -17.55 0.09
CA ALA A 117 -4.62 -18.05 1.32
C ALA A 117 -6.10 -17.64 1.47
N SER A 118 -6.55 -16.49 0.95
CA SER A 118 -7.96 -16.09 1.01
C SER A 118 -8.86 -16.99 0.17
N GLU A 119 -8.32 -17.59 -0.89
CA GLU A 119 -9.07 -18.50 -1.76
C GLU A 119 -9.20 -19.92 -1.18
N SER A 120 -8.32 -20.29 -0.25
CA SER A 120 -8.19 -21.68 0.23
C SER A 120 -8.37 -21.86 1.72
N ARG A 121 -8.39 -20.78 2.51
CA ARG A 121 -8.42 -20.83 3.97
C ARG A 121 -9.45 -19.87 4.55
N ALA A 122 -10.20 -20.34 5.54
CA ALA A 122 -11.10 -19.48 6.32
C ALA A 122 -10.34 -18.60 7.34
N ARG A 123 -9.21 -19.10 7.86
CA ARG A 123 -8.43 -18.45 8.93
C ARG A 123 -6.93 -18.63 8.74
N VAL A 124 -6.17 -17.67 9.24
CA VAL A 124 -4.71 -17.66 9.23
C VAL A 124 -4.11 -17.29 10.59
N ARG A 125 -2.93 -17.82 10.90
CA ARG A 125 -2.18 -17.57 12.14
C ARG A 125 -0.73 -17.18 11.82
N ALA A 126 -0.04 -16.63 12.81
CA ALA A 126 1.36 -16.23 12.65
C ALA A 126 2.27 -17.40 12.25
N ASP A 127 2.02 -18.60 12.78
CA ASP A 127 2.84 -19.78 12.48
C ASP A 127 2.73 -20.20 10.99
N ASP A 128 1.58 -19.98 10.35
CA ASP A 128 1.42 -20.21 8.91
C ASP A 128 2.33 -19.27 8.09
N VAL A 129 2.48 -18.03 8.55
CA VAL A 129 3.34 -17.02 7.91
C VAL A 129 4.81 -17.31 8.20
N VAL A 130 5.15 -17.79 9.40
CA VAL A 130 6.53 -18.21 9.72
C VAL A 130 7.02 -19.27 8.75
N ALA A 131 6.19 -20.28 8.44
CA ALA A 131 6.53 -21.30 7.44
C ALA A 131 6.79 -20.68 6.05
N TYR A 132 5.96 -19.72 5.64
CA TYR A 132 6.14 -19.00 4.37
C TYR A 132 7.41 -18.14 4.32
N LEU A 133 7.81 -17.53 5.43
CA LEU A 133 8.99 -16.69 5.52
C LEU A 133 10.30 -17.48 5.37
N ALA A 134 10.29 -18.81 5.57
CA ALA A 134 11.48 -19.65 5.40
C ALA A 134 12.05 -19.57 3.96
N GLY A 135 11.20 -19.46 2.95
CA GLY A 135 11.60 -19.37 1.53
C GLY A 135 11.74 -17.95 0.98
N ILE A 136 11.76 -16.91 1.84
CA ILE A 136 11.71 -15.52 1.37
C ILE A 136 12.94 -15.10 0.54
N GLY A 137 14.12 -15.68 0.84
CA GLY A 137 15.36 -15.40 0.12
C GLY A 137 15.30 -15.84 -1.34
N GLU A 138 14.65 -16.97 -1.62
CA GLU A 138 14.45 -17.49 -2.98
C GLU A 138 13.53 -16.59 -3.83
N ARG A 139 12.68 -15.79 -3.18
CA ARG A 139 11.79 -14.81 -3.84
C ARG A 139 12.45 -13.45 -4.08
N GLY A 140 13.77 -13.33 -3.86
CA GLY A 140 14.53 -12.12 -4.14
C GLY A 140 14.60 -11.13 -2.96
N ALA A 141 14.23 -11.55 -1.75
CA ALA A 141 14.42 -10.72 -0.57
C ALA A 141 15.90 -10.56 -0.22
N VAL A 142 16.36 -9.31 -0.16
CA VAL A 142 17.68 -8.97 0.37
C VAL A 142 17.53 -8.68 1.86
N THR A 143 17.93 -9.65 2.69
CA THR A 143 18.04 -9.48 4.14
C THR A 143 19.48 -9.11 4.50
N LYS A 144 19.66 -8.15 5.43
CA LYS A 144 21.01 -7.80 5.92
C LYS A 144 21.65 -8.93 6.72
N HIS A 145 20.82 -9.65 7.47
CA HIS A 145 21.22 -10.77 8.33
C HIS A 145 20.09 -11.79 8.37
N THR A 146 20.44 -13.05 8.56
CA THR A 146 19.48 -14.11 8.88
C THR A 146 18.73 -13.76 10.16
N TRP A 147 17.40 -13.88 10.13
CA TRP A 147 16.58 -13.61 11.29
C TRP A 147 16.62 -14.76 12.28
N SER A 148 16.67 -14.42 13.57
CA SER A 148 16.35 -15.37 14.64
C SER A 148 14.88 -15.77 14.59
N GLU A 149 14.54 -16.92 15.16
CA GLU A 149 13.15 -17.40 15.28
C GLU A 149 12.22 -16.34 15.89
N THR A 150 12.69 -15.67 16.96
CA THR A 150 11.97 -14.58 17.61
C THR A 150 11.69 -13.42 16.64
N THR A 151 12.67 -13.04 15.82
CA THR A 151 12.50 -11.97 14.82
C THR A 151 11.53 -12.39 13.74
N THR A 152 11.66 -13.61 13.22
CA THR A 152 10.75 -14.18 12.21
C THR A 152 9.31 -14.21 12.72
N LYS A 153 9.07 -14.64 13.97
CA LYS A 153 7.74 -14.63 14.58
C LYS A 153 7.17 -13.22 14.73
N ARG A 154 7.99 -12.24 15.14
CA ARG A 154 7.57 -10.84 15.23
C ARG A 154 7.21 -10.25 13.87
N VAL A 155 7.97 -10.59 12.83
CA VAL A 155 7.69 -10.19 11.44
C VAL A 155 6.38 -10.80 10.96
N ALA A 156 6.15 -12.10 11.17
CA ALA A 156 4.91 -12.78 10.83
C ALA A 156 3.68 -12.12 11.50
N VAL A 157 3.76 -11.84 12.80
CA VAL A 157 2.71 -11.11 13.53
C VAL A 157 2.52 -9.70 12.97
N GLY A 158 3.61 -8.99 12.64
CA GLY A 158 3.58 -7.66 12.05
C GLY A 158 2.88 -7.62 10.70
N LEU A 159 3.15 -8.58 9.81
CA LEU A 159 2.49 -8.71 8.50
C LEU A 159 0.99 -8.93 8.64
N LEU A 160 0.57 -9.87 9.50
CA LEU A 160 -0.84 -10.10 9.79
C LEU A 160 -1.52 -8.89 10.44
N LYS A 161 -0.78 -8.14 11.27
CA LYS A 161 -1.27 -6.89 11.84
C LYS A 161 -1.47 -5.84 10.75
N ILE A 162 -0.51 -5.66 9.84
CA ILE A 162 -0.64 -4.72 8.71
C ILE A 162 -1.88 -5.06 7.86
N ALA A 163 -2.06 -6.33 7.50
CA ALA A 163 -3.26 -6.75 6.76
C ALA A 163 -4.57 -6.44 7.52
N ALA A 164 -4.58 -6.60 8.85
CA ALA A 164 -5.72 -6.23 9.68
C ALA A 164 -5.89 -4.71 9.80
N ASP A 165 -4.80 -3.95 9.91
CA ASP A 165 -4.80 -2.48 9.91
C ASP A 165 -5.43 -1.96 8.62
N PHE A 166 -5.20 -2.63 7.48
CA PHE A 166 -5.84 -2.32 6.19
C PHE A 166 -7.24 -2.90 6.01
N GLY A 167 -7.76 -3.63 6.99
CA GLY A 167 -9.12 -4.18 6.96
C GLY A 167 -9.27 -5.42 6.09
N LEU A 168 -8.19 -6.06 5.64
CA LEU A 168 -8.22 -7.32 4.88
C LEU A 168 -8.51 -8.51 5.80
N LEU A 169 -8.06 -8.41 7.05
CA LEU A 169 -8.23 -9.42 8.09
C LEU A 169 -8.89 -8.84 9.34
N ARG A 170 -9.57 -9.69 10.10
CA ARG A 170 -10.10 -9.35 11.43
C ARG A 170 -9.73 -10.41 12.48
N GLY A 171 -9.77 -10.03 13.75
CA GLY A 171 -9.44 -10.91 14.87
C GLY A 171 -8.02 -10.72 15.42
N ARG A 172 -7.70 -11.44 16.49
CA ARG A 172 -6.45 -11.24 17.27
C ARG A 172 -5.36 -12.25 16.88
N ALA A 173 -5.43 -13.47 17.41
CA ALA A 173 -4.41 -14.51 17.23
C ALA A 173 -4.65 -15.39 16.00
N ALA A 174 -5.88 -15.90 15.85
CA ALA A 174 -6.37 -16.44 14.59
C ALA A 174 -7.16 -15.33 13.89
N LYS A 175 -6.78 -15.04 12.64
CA LYS A 175 -7.41 -13.99 11.84
C LYS A 175 -8.30 -14.60 10.77
N GLU A 176 -9.46 -14.00 10.57
CA GLU A 176 -10.39 -14.33 9.50
C GLU A 176 -10.24 -13.32 8.36
N PHE A 177 -10.44 -13.78 7.14
CA PHE A 177 -10.60 -12.89 6.00
C PHE A 177 -11.90 -12.10 6.11
N THR A 178 -11.85 -10.87 5.63
CA THR A 178 -13.01 -10.00 5.54
C THR A 178 -13.50 -9.95 4.10
N THR A 179 -14.76 -9.58 3.89
CA THR A 179 -15.23 -9.13 2.59
C THR A 179 -14.71 -7.72 2.38
N TYR A 180 -13.49 -7.61 1.84
CA TYR A 180 -12.87 -6.31 1.58
C TYR A 180 -13.53 -5.64 0.39
N HIS A 181 -13.94 -4.39 0.56
CA HIS A 181 -14.47 -3.55 -0.52
C HIS A 181 -13.53 -2.36 -0.70
N LEU A 182 -12.89 -2.28 -1.86
CA LEU A 182 -12.05 -1.14 -2.25
C LEU A 182 -12.96 0.04 -2.63
N PRO A 183 -12.89 1.20 -1.94
CA PRO A 183 -13.73 2.34 -2.28
C PRO A 183 -13.50 2.81 -3.71
N GLU A 184 -14.59 3.17 -4.39
CA GLU A 184 -14.60 3.59 -5.79
C GLU A 184 -13.59 4.71 -6.11
N PRO A 185 -13.46 5.78 -5.29
CA PRO A 185 -12.43 6.80 -5.55
C PRO A 185 -11.02 6.22 -5.54
N SER A 186 -10.74 5.30 -4.61
CA SER A 186 -9.43 4.64 -4.51
C SER A 186 -9.18 3.73 -5.69
N PHE A 187 -10.19 2.96 -6.13
CA PHE A 187 -10.10 2.08 -7.29
C PHE A 187 -9.77 2.86 -8.57
N LEU A 188 -10.48 3.96 -8.82
CA LEU A 188 -10.24 4.84 -9.97
C LEU A 188 -8.84 5.46 -9.92
N TYR A 189 -8.39 5.94 -8.76
CA TYR A 189 -7.01 6.43 -8.61
C TYR A 189 -5.98 5.34 -8.95
N LEU A 190 -6.18 4.11 -8.48
CA LEU A 190 -5.27 3.00 -8.74
C LEU A 190 -5.23 2.61 -10.22
N LEU A 191 -6.37 2.66 -10.93
CA LEU A 191 -6.39 2.48 -12.38
C LEU A 191 -5.50 3.52 -13.09
N HIS A 192 -5.56 4.77 -12.66
CA HIS A 192 -4.68 5.82 -13.18
C HIS A 192 -3.21 5.53 -12.85
N ALA A 193 -2.91 5.20 -11.59
CA ALA A 193 -1.56 4.92 -11.16
C ALA A 193 -0.95 3.72 -11.87
N PHE A 194 -1.74 2.68 -12.14
CA PHE A 194 -1.29 1.49 -12.87
C PHE A 194 -1.11 1.78 -14.35
N ARG A 195 -1.93 2.65 -14.94
CA ARG A 195 -1.74 3.10 -16.33
C ARG A 195 -0.45 3.89 -16.50
N ASP A 196 -0.07 4.69 -15.52
CA ASP A 196 1.19 5.45 -15.54
C ASP A 196 2.41 4.50 -15.58
N GLU A 197 2.27 3.27 -15.07
CA GLU A 197 3.31 2.22 -15.09
C GLU A 197 3.14 1.19 -16.23
N ALA A 198 1.94 1.01 -16.78
CA ALA A 198 1.60 -0.06 -17.71
C ALA A 198 1.22 0.46 -19.12
N SER A 199 1.76 -0.19 -20.15
CA SER A 199 1.56 0.23 -21.54
C SER A 199 0.23 -0.21 -22.18
N SER A 200 -0.61 -1.02 -21.50
CA SER A 200 -1.87 -1.50 -22.08
C SER A 200 -2.97 -1.78 -21.04
N PRO A 201 -4.27 -1.63 -21.40
CA PRO A 201 -5.39 -1.92 -20.52
C PRO A 201 -5.40 -3.32 -19.92
N GLY A 202 -5.07 -4.35 -20.72
CA GLY A 202 -5.00 -5.73 -20.23
C GLY A 202 -3.95 -5.92 -19.12
N ARG A 203 -2.82 -5.20 -19.17
CA ARG A 203 -1.81 -5.22 -18.10
C ARG A 203 -2.26 -4.51 -16.83
N ILE A 204 -3.07 -3.46 -16.97
CA ILE A 204 -3.69 -2.79 -15.82
C ILE A 204 -4.62 -3.76 -15.10
N ILE A 205 -5.52 -4.42 -15.84
CA ILE A 205 -6.51 -5.37 -15.28
C ILE A 205 -5.83 -6.59 -14.67
N GLY A 206 -4.84 -7.15 -15.37
CA GLY A 206 -4.07 -8.32 -14.92
C GLY A 206 -2.97 -8.00 -13.90
N SER A 207 -2.86 -6.77 -13.40
CA SER A 207 -1.81 -6.38 -12.48
C SER A 207 -1.87 -7.19 -11.17
N ALA A 208 -0.72 -7.68 -10.72
CA ALA A 208 -0.61 -8.37 -9.42
C ALA A 208 -0.88 -7.42 -8.24
N ASP A 209 -0.81 -6.10 -8.44
CA ASP A 209 -1.08 -5.11 -7.40
C ASP A 209 -2.55 -5.11 -6.93
N TRP A 210 -3.49 -5.60 -7.75
CA TRP A 210 -4.88 -5.81 -7.30
C TRP A 210 -4.98 -6.81 -6.14
N ARG A 211 -4.05 -7.76 -6.06
CA ARG A 211 -4.00 -8.75 -4.96
C ARG A 211 -3.68 -8.12 -3.61
N LEU A 212 -3.13 -6.89 -3.58
CA LEU A 212 -2.98 -6.12 -2.34
C LEU A 212 -4.34 -5.86 -1.65
N PHE A 213 -5.41 -5.86 -2.44
CA PHE A 213 -6.79 -5.61 -2.02
C PHE A 213 -7.66 -6.87 -2.05
N LEU A 214 -7.02 -8.05 -2.13
CA LEU A 214 -7.68 -9.35 -2.31
C LEU A 214 -8.54 -9.46 -3.58
N MET A 215 -8.20 -8.70 -4.63
CA MET A 215 -8.94 -8.72 -5.90
C MET A 215 -8.20 -9.57 -6.94
N SER A 216 -8.94 -10.49 -7.55
CA SER A 216 -8.54 -11.19 -8.77
C SER A 216 -8.78 -10.32 -10.01
N PRO A 217 -8.20 -10.64 -11.18
CA PRO A 217 -8.54 -9.95 -12.42
C PRO A 217 -10.05 -9.95 -12.73
N ALA A 218 -10.77 -11.02 -12.39
CA ALA A 218 -12.21 -11.11 -12.59
C ALA A 218 -12.98 -10.11 -11.70
N ASP A 219 -12.52 -9.89 -10.47
CA ASP A 219 -13.12 -8.89 -9.57
C ASP A 219 -12.90 -7.46 -10.10
N VAL A 220 -11.72 -7.20 -10.68
CA VAL A 220 -11.39 -5.92 -11.31
C VAL A 220 -12.26 -5.67 -12.54
N GLU A 221 -12.45 -6.66 -13.40
CA GLU A 221 -13.33 -6.57 -14.57
C GLU A 221 -14.79 -6.33 -14.17
N ALA A 222 -15.27 -7.03 -13.14
CA ALA A 222 -16.61 -6.81 -12.59
C ALA A 222 -16.80 -5.37 -12.11
N GLU A 223 -15.81 -4.81 -11.41
CA GLU A 223 -15.84 -3.43 -10.94
C GLU A 223 -15.73 -2.42 -12.11
N LEU A 224 -14.91 -2.69 -13.13
CA LEU A 224 -14.86 -1.87 -14.35
C LEU A 224 -16.20 -1.83 -15.08
N LEU A 225 -16.87 -2.98 -15.22
CA LEU A 225 -18.21 -3.06 -15.82
C LEU A 225 -19.23 -2.27 -14.99
N ARG A 226 -19.18 -2.38 -13.66
CA ARG A 226 -20.02 -1.58 -12.75
C ARG A 226 -19.81 -0.08 -12.98
N LEU A 227 -18.56 0.38 -12.98
CA LEU A 227 -18.22 1.80 -13.17
C LEU A 227 -18.54 2.32 -14.57
N HIS A 228 -18.44 1.46 -15.59
CA HIS A 228 -18.88 1.79 -16.95
C HIS A 228 -20.39 2.05 -17.00
N GLN A 229 -21.20 1.20 -16.35
CA GLN A 229 -22.66 1.39 -16.27
C GLN A 229 -23.02 2.72 -15.58
N TYR A 230 -22.28 3.11 -14.55
CA TYR A 230 -22.43 4.40 -13.86
C TYR A 230 -21.76 5.57 -14.58
N ARG A 231 -21.23 5.37 -15.79
CA ARG A 231 -20.55 6.39 -16.61
C ARG A 231 -19.38 7.09 -15.91
N ARG A 232 -18.70 6.37 -15.02
CA ARG A 232 -17.49 6.85 -14.33
C ARG A 232 -16.23 6.67 -15.17
N LEU A 233 -16.25 5.72 -16.10
CA LEU A 233 -15.20 5.41 -17.07
C LEU A 233 -15.82 4.74 -18.31
N SER A 234 -15.04 4.57 -19.38
CA SER A 234 -15.43 3.74 -20.53
C SER A 234 -14.63 2.45 -20.55
N TYR A 235 -15.31 1.31 -20.62
CA TYR A 235 -14.68 -0.01 -20.70
C TYR A 235 -15.40 -0.87 -21.72
N HIS A 236 -14.67 -1.33 -22.73
CA HIS A 236 -15.16 -2.19 -23.80
C HIS A 236 -14.24 -3.38 -24.01
N VAL A 237 -14.84 -4.55 -24.22
CA VAL A 237 -14.12 -5.80 -24.52
C VAL A 237 -14.73 -6.44 -25.76
N ALA A 238 -13.88 -6.75 -26.74
CA ALA A 238 -14.24 -7.48 -27.94
C ALA A 238 -13.17 -8.54 -28.23
N GLY A 239 -13.43 -9.79 -27.81
CA GLY A 239 -12.42 -10.87 -27.89
C GLY A 239 -11.20 -10.54 -27.03
N SER A 240 -10.03 -10.41 -27.66
CA SER A 240 -8.78 -10.02 -26.99
C SER A 240 -8.54 -8.51 -26.93
N ILE A 241 -9.38 -7.71 -27.60
CA ILE A 241 -9.26 -6.25 -27.61
C ILE A 241 -9.93 -5.70 -26.37
N VAL A 242 -9.16 -4.95 -25.58
CA VAL A 242 -9.64 -4.26 -24.38
C VAL A 242 -9.37 -2.77 -24.54
N GLU A 243 -10.43 -1.98 -24.47
CA GLU A 243 -10.35 -0.52 -24.45
C GLU A 243 -10.79 0.00 -23.08
N LEU A 244 -9.97 0.87 -22.50
CA LEU A 244 -10.21 1.49 -21.21
C LEU A 244 -9.92 3.00 -21.31
N SER A 245 -10.94 3.81 -21.14
CA SER A 245 -10.83 5.27 -21.06
C SER A 245 -11.16 5.73 -19.65
N LEU A 246 -10.19 6.40 -19.01
CA LEU A 246 -10.30 6.89 -17.64
C LEU A 246 -10.59 8.41 -17.64
N PRO A 247 -11.23 8.95 -16.58
CA PRO A 247 -11.70 10.35 -16.55
C PRO A 247 -10.58 11.40 -16.61
N CYS A 248 -9.36 11.05 -16.19
CA CYS A 248 -8.19 11.93 -16.20
C CYS A 248 -7.02 11.34 -17.01
N SER A 249 -6.01 12.17 -17.30
CA SER A 249 -4.77 11.79 -17.98
C SER A 249 -3.80 10.97 -17.13
N ASP A 250 -3.82 11.16 -15.81
CA ASP A 250 -2.84 10.58 -14.87
C ASP A 250 -3.41 10.55 -13.44
N ALA A 251 -2.71 9.87 -12.52
CA ALA A 251 -3.14 9.71 -11.14
C ALA A 251 -3.14 11.04 -10.36
N ALA A 252 -2.20 11.95 -10.65
CA ALA A 252 -2.10 13.25 -9.98
C ALA A 252 -3.30 14.15 -10.31
N SER A 253 -3.78 14.12 -11.55
CA SER A 253 -4.94 14.85 -12.01
C SER A 253 -6.22 14.29 -11.40
N TYR A 254 -6.34 12.96 -11.31
CA TYR A 254 -7.49 12.34 -10.65
C TYR A 254 -7.51 12.60 -9.13
N ALA A 255 -6.35 12.59 -8.46
CA ALA A 255 -6.25 12.91 -7.04
C ALA A 255 -6.88 14.27 -6.69
N LYS A 256 -6.67 15.28 -7.53
CA LYS A 256 -7.27 16.62 -7.34
C LYS A 256 -8.80 16.63 -7.46
N MET A 257 -9.40 15.62 -8.11
CA MET A 257 -10.85 15.46 -8.21
C MET A 257 -11.44 14.61 -7.08
N MET A 258 -10.62 13.88 -6.32
CA MET A 258 -11.11 13.02 -5.24
C MET A 258 -11.60 13.80 -4.02
N VAL A 259 -11.17 15.06 -3.88
CA VAL A 259 -11.51 15.94 -2.77
C VAL A 259 -12.31 17.13 -3.33
N PRO A 260 -13.43 17.53 -2.70
CA PRO A 260 -14.27 18.63 -3.17
C PRO A 260 -13.60 20.01 -3.11
#